data_AF-A0A7K9L4Y5-F1
#
_entry.id   AF-A0A7K9L4Y5-F1
#
_cell.length_a   1.000
_cell.length_b   1.000
_cell.length_c   1.000
_cell.angle_alpha   90.00
_cell.angle_beta   90.00
_cell.angle_gamma   90.00
#
_symmetry.space_group_name_H-M   'P 1'
#
loop_
_entity.id
_entity.type
_entity.pdbx_description
1 polymer ?
#
loop_
_entity_poly.entity_id
_entity_poly.type
_entity_poly.pdbx_seq_one_letter_code
_entity_poly.pdbx_strand_id
1 'polypeptide(L)'
;QAFLCVTSTLSMAVFRRCFVLEDLVEGMKKQSPDLNFGPLQPDGRIAVQGSFPALRALREFLLLKAKSLPEEDKREGKSHQRPRRKLQERRGAVQMRNSTRDAHREKQVVVLDTDIYHYMRCFYPKTLQADDVVISGVTEGDITTVCIESAAGRGAGAAQGLRAKETIENCSVELQKILRKERISFKEHSRDEKQRYKQLCERLSPRYPAVLVNPCDAHIDVVGTPADVFGFTEDVKR
;
A
#
# COMPACT_ATOMS: atom_id res chain seq x y z
N GLN A 1 -16.95 -5.99 -5.44
CA GLN A 1 -15.54 -5.84 -5.87
C GLN A 1 -14.63 -6.09 -4.68
N ALA A 2 -13.53 -6.82 -4.85
CA ALA A 2 -12.53 -7.01 -3.79
C ALA A 2 -11.66 -5.74 -3.67
N PHE A 3 -11.19 -5.42 -2.47
CA PHE A 3 -10.18 -4.37 -2.26
C PHE A 3 -8.92 -4.66 -3.04
N LEU A 4 -8.11 -3.63 -3.29
CA LEU A 4 -6.88 -3.70 -4.08
C LEU A 4 -6.03 -4.93 -3.74
N CYS A 5 -6.18 -5.94 -4.59
CA CYS A 5 -5.40 -7.16 -4.60
C CYS A 5 -4.44 -7.03 -5.78
N VAL A 6 -3.16 -6.91 -5.50
CA VAL A 6 -2.13 -6.63 -6.50
C VAL A 6 -1.49 -7.96 -6.88
N THR A 7 -1.38 -8.20 -8.18
CA THR A 7 -0.58 -9.30 -8.71
C THR A 7 0.78 -8.76 -9.14
N SER A 8 1.84 -9.34 -8.59
CA SER A 8 3.23 -9.00 -8.89
C SER A 8 3.98 -10.23 -9.39
N THR A 9 4.82 -10.07 -10.39
CA THR A 9 5.71 -11.13 -10.89
C THR A 9 7.08 -10.95 -10.25
N LEU A 10 7.51 -11.94 -9.48
CA LEU A 10 8.83 -11.97 -8.87
C LEU A 10 9.79 -12.82 -9.70
N SER A 11 11.02 -12.34 -9.86
CA SER A 11 12.12 -13.14 -10.42
C SER A 11 12.98 -13.70 -9.30
N MET A 12 13.00 -15.02 -9.18
CA MET A 12 13.78 -15.76 -8.18
C MET A 12 15.16 -16.16 -8.70
N ALA A 13 15.48 -15.82 -9.95
CA ALA A 13 16.71 -16.24 -10.62
C ALA A 13 17.99 -15.85 -9.85
N VAL A 14 17.98 -14.71 -9.14
CA VAL A 14 19.12 -14.25 -8.33
C VAL A 14 19.46 -15.20 -7.18
N PHE A 15 18.49 -15.95 -6.66
CA PHE A 15 18.67 -16.88 -5.55
C PHE A 15 19.10 -18.27 -6.01
N ARG A 16 18.94 -18.61 -7.30
CA ARG A 16 19.19 -19.96 -7.83
C ARG A 16 20.62 -20.46 -7.58
N ARG A 17 21.58 -19.56 -7.41
CA ARG A 17 22.98 -19.89 -7.15
C ARG A 17 23.24 -20.38 -5.72
N CYS A 18 22.41 -19.99 -4.77
CA CYS A 18 22.65 -20.24 -3.34
C CYS A 18 21.49 -20.95 -2.65
N PHE A 19 20.31 -21.02 -3.28
CA PHE A 19 19.11 -21.61 -2.72
C PHE A 19 18.44 -22.52 -3.75
N VAL A 20 17.86 -23.61 -3.26
CA VAL A 20 16.84 -24.39 -3.97
C VAL A 20 15.59 -23.50 -4.04
N LEU A 21 15.11 -23.22 -5.26
CA LEU A 21 14.05 -22.24 -5.46
C LEU A 21 12.72 -22.72 -4.88
N GLU A 22 12.47 -24.03 -4.93
CA GLU A 22 11.30 -24.68 -4.37
C GLU A 22 11.23 -24.49 -2.85
N ASP A 23 12.33 -24.73 -2.14
CA ASP A 23 12.43 -24.54 -0.68
C ASP A 23 12.27 -23.07 -0.29
N LEU A 24 12.84 -22.15 -1.09
CA LEU A 24 12.69 -20.71 -0.87
C LEU A 24 11.24 -20.27 -1.04
N VAL A 25 10.55 -20.76 -2.07
CA VAL A 25 9.12 -20.52 -2.29
C VAL A 25 8.28 -21.11 -1.15
N GLU A 26 8.63 -22.29 -0.63
CA GLU A 26 7.95 -22.87 0.53
C GLU A 26 8.16 -22.00 1.78
N GLY A 27 9.38 -21.50 2.00
CA GLY A 27 9.67 -20.53 3.07
C GLY A 27 8.87 -19.25 2.95
N MET A 28 8.72 -18.72 1.72
CA MET A 28 7.88 -17.55 1.45
C MET A 28 6.40 -17.80 1.77
N LYS A 29 5.87 -18.96 1.36
CA LYS A 29 4.48 -19.36 1.68
C LYS A 29 4.24 -19.47 3.18
N LYS A 30 5.20 -20.02 3.94
CA LYS A 30 5.13 -20.12 5.41
C LYS A 30 5.19 -18.74 6.08
N GLN A 31 6.03 -17.85 5.57
CA GLN A 31 6.21 -16.51 6.14
C GLN A 31 5.06 -15.55 5.79
N SER A 32 4.38 -15.77 4.67
CA SER A 32 3.32 -14.89 4.15
C SER A 32 2.08 -15.70 3.76
N PRO A 33 1.33 -16.25 4.75
CA PRO A 33 0.16 -17.07 4.48
C PRO A 33 -0.98 -16.30 3.79
N ASP A 34 -1.00 -14.97 3.94
CA ASP A 34 -1.99 -14.09 3.32
C ASP A 34 -1.73 -13.81 1.83
N LEU A 35 -0.63 -14.34 1.27
CA LEU A 35 -0.29 -14.22 -0.16
C LEU A 35 -0.62 -15.50 -0.92
N ASN A 36 -1.17 -15.33 -2.12
CA ASN A 36 -1.40 -16.43 -3.05
C ASN A 36 -0.24 -16.51 -4.05
N PHE A 37 0.42 -17.67 -4.10
CA PHE A 37 1.57 -17.90 -4.95
C PHE A 37 1.19 -18.82 -6.11
N GLY A 38 1.39 -18.33 -7.32
CA GLY A 38 1.28 -19.12 -8.53
C GLY A 38 2.39 -20.17 -8.67
N PRO A 39 2.37 -20.97 -9.74
CA PRO A 39 3.41 -21.96 -10.00
C PRO A 39 4.76 -21.28 -10.29
N LEU A 40 5.84 -21.84 -9.71
CA LEU A 40 7.21 -21.45 -10.06
C LEU A 40 7.50 -21.91 -11.49
N GLN A 41 7.79 -20.94 -12.35
CA GLN A 41 8.11 -21.19 -13.75
C GLN A 41 9.56 -21.67 -13.90
N PRO A 42 9.88 -22.43 -14.97
CA PRO A 42 11.25 -22.91 -15.22
C PRO A 42 12.31 -21.80 -15.36
N ASP A 43 11.90 -20.59 -15.76
CA ASP A 43 12.74 -19.40 -15.85
C ASP A 43 12.98 -18.73 -14.49
N GLY A 44 12.45 -19.30 -13.41
CA GLY A 44 12.57 -18.79 -12.05
C GLY A 44 11.58 -17.67 -11.73
N ARG A 45 10.55 -17.43 -12.55
CA ARG A 45 9.51 -16.45 -12.24
C ARG A 45 8.36 -17.07 -11.45
N ILE A 46 7.75 -16.28 -10.58
CA ILE A 46 6.55 -16.66 -9.85
C ILE A 46 5.59 -15.48 -9.77
N ALA A 47 4.32 -15.71 -10.07
CA ALA A 47 3.26 -14.73 -9.82
C ALA A 47 2.85 -14.80 -8.36
N VAL A 48 2.73 -13.64 -7.71
CA VAL A 48 2.29 -13.52 -6.32
C VAL A 48 1.18 -12.50 -6.27
N GLN A 49 0.08 -12.87 -5.63
CA GLN A 49 -1.10 -12.04 -5.50
C GLN A 49 -1.41 -11.81 -4.02
N GLY A 50 -1.75 -10.57 -3.67
CA GLY A 50 -2.23 -10.23 -2.34
C GLY A 50 -2.28 -8.74 -2.09
N SER A 51 -2.48 -8.36 -0.83
CA SER A 51 -2.50 -6.95 -0.44
C SER A 51 -1.11 -6.32 -0.50
N PHE A 52 -1.06 -5.00 -0.65
CA PHE A 52 0.21 -4.27 -0.67
C PHE A 52 1.07 -4.46 0.60
N PRO A 53 0.51 -4.45 1.83
CA PRO A 53 1.28 -4.75 3.04
C PRO A 53 1.88 -6.15 3.04
N ALA A 54 1.12 -7.16 2.59
CA ALA A 54 1.62 -8.53 2.51
C ALA A 54 2.77 -8.66 1.49
N LEU A 55 2.64 -8.01 0.32
CA LEU A 55 3.72 -7.94 -0.68
C LEU A 55 4.94 -7.17 -0.17
N ARG A 56 4.75 -6.15 0.68
CA ARG A 56 5.85 -5.41 1.35
C ARG A 56 6.60 -6.32 2.33
N ALA A 57 5.90 -7.07 3.16
CA ALA A 57 6.51 -8.02 4.10
C ALA A 57 7.31 -9.09 3.33
N LEU A 58 6.76 -9.61 2.22
CA LEU A 58 7.46 -10.54 1.34
C LEU A 58 8.74 -9.92 0.76
N ARG A 59 8.69 -8.65 0.33
CA ARG A 59 9.88 -7.93 -0.14
C ARG A 59 10.95 -7.85 0.96
N GLU A 60 10.58 -7.51 2.19
CA GLU A 60 11.53 -7.41 3.30
C GLU A 60 12.17 -8.77 3.63
N PHE A 61 11.39 -9.85 3.63
CA PHE A 61 11.90 -11.22 3.75
C PHE A 61 12.93 -11.55 2.65
N LEU A 62 12.59 -11.25 1.39
CA LEU A 62 13.49 -11.49 0.25
C LEU A 62 14.77 -10.66 0.33
N LEU A 63 14.69 -9.42 0.83
CA LEU A 63 15.87 -8.58 1.06
C LEU A 63 16.79 -9.18 2.14
N LEU A 64 16.23 -9.76 3.20
CA LEU A 64 17.02 -10.46 4.23
C LEU A 64 17.71 -11.70 3.65
N LYS A 65 17.00 -12.48 2.82
CA LYS A 65 17.60 -13.61 2.10
C LYS A 65 18.70 -13.17 1.14
N ALA A 66 18.51 -12.06 0.44
CA ALA A 66 19.51 -11.52 -0.48
C ALA A 66 20.79 -11.10 0.24
N LYS A 67 20.69 -10.51 1.44
CA LYS A 67 21.85 -10.15 2.27
C LYS A 67 22.65 -11.35 2.78
N SER A 68 22.04 -12.54 2.83
CA SER A 68 22.74 -13.77 3.20
C SER A 68 23.48 -14.43 2.04
N LEU A 69 23.35 -13.90 0.82
CA LEU A 69 24.13 -14.35 -0.32
C LEU A 69 25.60 -13.98 -0.09
N PRO A 70 26.56 -14.88 -0.38
CA PRO A 70 27.97 -14.51 -0.37
C PRO A 70 28.21 -13.39 -1.38
N GLU A 71 28.90 -12.32 -0.96
CA GLU A 71 29.44 -11.30 -1.87
C GLU A 71 30.28 -12.03 -2.93
N GLU A 72 29.99 -11.83 -4.21
CA GLU A 72 30.87 -12.31 -5.26
C GLU A 72 32.24 -11.66 -5.08
N ASP A 73 33.22 -12.46 -4.66
CA ASP A 73 34.61 -12.08 -4.51
C ASP A 73 35.15 -11.70 -5.90
N LYS A 74 35.09 -10.41 -6.26
CA LYS A 74 35.70 -9.87 -7.47
C LYS A 74 37.23 -9.91 -7.32
N ARG A 75 37.81 -11.06 -7.61
CA ARG A 75 39.24 -11.28 -7.89
C ARG A 75 39.26 -12.12 -9.17
N GLU A 76 39.82 -11.72 -10.31
CA GLU A 76 41.12 -11.13 -10.56
C GLU A 76 41.16 -10.50 -11.96
N GLY A 77 41.88 -9.39 -12.07
CA GLY A 77 42.23 -8.75 -13.33
C GLY A 77 43.24 -7.64 -13.09
N LYS A 78 44.38 -7.98 -12.48
CA LYS A 78 45.53 -7.07 -12.34
C LYS A 78 46.25 -6.97 -13.69
N SER A 79 46.38 -5.76 -14.23
CA SER A 79 47.61 -5.35 -14.92
C SER A 79 47.86 -3.84 -14.73
N HIS A 80 49.13 -3.48 -14.85
CA HIS A 80 49.84 -2.45 -14.11
C HIS A 80 49.77 -1.02 -14.69
N GLN A 81 49.94 -0.01 -13.80
CA GLN A 81 50.61 1.30 -14.00
C GLN A 81 49.97 2.28 -15.02
N ARG A 82 49.86 3.60 -14.85
CA ARG A 82 50.51 4.66 -14.04
C ARG A 82 49.63 5.95 -14.14
N PRO A 83 49.91 7.03 -13.38
CA PRO A 83 48.96 8.12 -13.13
C PRO A 83 49.13 9.40 -13.99
N ARG A 84 48.05 10.19 -14.02
CA ARG A 84 47.89 11.63 -14.39
C ARG A 84 47.88 12.02 -15.88
N ARG A 85 46.78 12.69 -16.30
CA ARG A 85 46.76 14.14 -16.62
C ARG A 85 45.34 14.68 -16.84
N LYS A 86 45.13 15.92 -16.37
CA LYS A 86 43.93 16.78 -16.53
C LYS A 86 43.94 17.44 -17.92
N LEU A 87 42.75 17.69 -18.51
CA LEU A 87 42.29 18.95 -19.18
C LEU A 87 40.94 18.65 -19.89
N GLN A 88 39.78 19.02 -19.34
CA GLN A 88 38.98 20.25 -19.56
C GLN A 88 38.25 20.34 -20.91
N GLU A 89 36.91 20.33 -20.89
CA GLU A 89 35.97 21.32 -21.48
C GLU A 89 34.53 20.74 -21.61
N ARG A 90 33.53 21.28 -20.87
CA ARG A 90 32.48 22.26 -21.28
C ARG A 90 31.40 21.61 -22.16
N ARG A 91 30.07 21.61 -21.94
CA ARG A 91 29.03 22.47 -21.30
C ARG A 91 27.92 21.48 -20.85
N GLY A 92 27.05 21.67 -19.86
CA GLY A 92 26.34 22.84 -19.34
C GLY A 92 24.85 22.47 -19.31
N ALA A 93 24.25 22.30 -18.14
CA ALA A 93 22.80 22.40 -17.92
C ALA A 93 22.45 22.23 -16.43
N VAL A 94 21.86 23.29 -15.87
CA VAL A 94 20.92 23.30 -14.73
C VAL A 94 21.47 22.90 -13.36
N GLN A 95 21.91 23.97 -12.70
CA GLN A 95 22.00 24.18 -11.26
C GLN A 95 20.66 23.84 -10.56
N MET A 96 20.51 22.64 -10.00
CA MET A 96 19.53 22.41 -8.92
C MET A 96 20.22 22.78 -7.61
N ARG A 97 19.89 23.99 -7.12
CA ARG A 97 20.25 24.43 -5.78
C ARG A 97 19.54 23.51 -4.78
N ASN A 98 20.25 22.51 -4.27
CA ASN A 98 19.84 21.85 -3.04
C ASN A 98 20.10 22.84 -1.90
N SER A 99 19.12 23.69 -1.64
CA SER A 99 18.99 24.42 -0.38
C SER A 99 18.90 23.40 0.75
N THR A 100 20.03 23.25 1.42
CA THR A 100 20.21 23.11 2.86
C THR A 100 18.94 23.05 3.73
N ARG A 101 19.00 22.09 4.67
CA ARG A 101 18.23 21.98 5.91
C ARG A 101 16.73 21.74 5.71
N ASP A 102 16.39 20.46 5.62
CA ASP A 102 15.32 20.00 6.50
C ASP A 102 15.90 18.95 7.42
N ALA A 103 15.70 19.13 8.72
CA ALA A 103 16.07 18.13 9.70
C ALA A 103 15.46 16.80 9.25
N HIS A 104 16.23 15.71 9.37
CA HIS A 104 15.77 14.36 9.10
C HIS A 104 14.67 14.00 10.12
N ARG A 105 13.47 14.57 9.95
CA ARG A 105 12.27 14.11 10.62
C ARG A 105 11.99 12.76 9.99
N GLU A 106 12.15 11.72 10.78
CA GLU A 106 11.76 10.38 10.35
C GLU A 106 10.29 10.40 9.94
N LYS A 107 10.06 10.29 8.62
CA LYS A 107 8.74 10.28 8.00
C LYS A 107 8.41 8.83 7.66
N GLN A 108 7.35 8.32 8.25
CA GLN A 108 6.82 7.00 7.91
C GLN A 108 5.75 7.15 6.82
N VAL A 109 5.67 6.17 5.92
CA VAL A 109 4.71 6.17 4.81
C VAL A 109 4.02 4.82 4.71
N VAL A 110 2.69 4.87 4.59
CA VAL A 110 1.78 3.74 4.36
C VAL A 110 1.00 4.00 3.07
N VAL A 111 0.79 2.96 2.28
CA VAL A 111 -0.01 3.01 1.05
C VAL A 111 -1.23 2.13 1.27
N LEU A 112 -2.41 2.72 1.13
CA LEU A 112 -3.70 2.08 1.41
C LEU A 112 -4.59 2.10 0.17
N ASP A 113 -5.52 1.15 0.10
CA ASP A 113 -6.71 1.27 -0.74
C ASP A 113 -7.53 2.49 -0.27
N THR A 114 -8.00 3.31 -1.20
CA THR A 114 -8.74 4.55 -0.91
C THR A 114 -10.02 4.29 -0.13
N ASP A 115 -10.75 3.21 -0.43
CA ASP A 115 -11.97 2.87 0.30
C ASP A 115 -11.64 2.42 1.73
N ILE A 116 -10.54 1.67 1.93
CA ILE A 116 -10.06 1.32 3.27
C ILE A 116 -9.67 2.56 4.07
N TYR A 117 -8.91 3.48 3.46
CA TYR A 117 -8.54 4.73 4.13
C TYR A 117 -9.76 5.56 4.54
N HIS A 118 -10.75 5.71 3.64
CA HIS A 118 -11.98 6.42 3.96
C HIS A 118 -12.81 5.71 5.05
N TYR A 119 -12.86 4.38 5.01
CA TYR A 119 -13.55 3.59 6.03
C TYR A 119 -12.90 3.77 7.41
N MET A 120 -11.56 3.70 7.48
CA MET A 120 -10.82 3.98 8.72
C MET A 120 -11.09 5.39 9.23
N ARG A 121 -11.09 6.40 8.35
CA ARG A 121 -11.33 7.79 8.73
C ARG A 121 -12.73 8.00 9.32
N CYS A 122 -13.74 7.31 8.81
CA CYS A 122 -15.12 7.46 9.26
C CYS A 122 -15.44 6.66 10.52
N PHE A 123 -14.99 5.39 10.60
CA PHE A 123 -15.43 4.46 11.65
C PHE A 123 -14.33 4.11 12.67
N TYR A 124 -13.07 4.34 12.32
CA TYR A 124 -11.91 4.10 13.18
C TYR A 124 -11.00 5.34 13.29
N PRO A 125 -11.55 6.53 13.60
CA PRO A 125 -10.77 7.77 13.58
C PRO A 125 -9.57 7.73 14.53
N LYS A 126 -9.67 6.97 15.62
CA LYS A 126 -8.57 6.75 16.58
C LYS A 126 -7.36 6.07 15.95
N THR A 127 -7.53 5.25 14.92
CA THR A 127 -6.41 4.62 14.20
C THR A 127 -5.60 5.62 13.39
N LEU A 128 -6.20 6.75 13.01
CA LEU A 128 -5.56 7.85 12.29
C LEU A 128 -5.27 9.06 13.19
N GLN A 129 -5.36 8.90 14.51
CA GLN A 129 -5.05 9.92 15.51
C GLN A 129 -3.99 9.38 16.46
N ALA A 130 -2.93 10.16 16.69
CA ALA A 130 -1.96 9.86 17.72
C ALA A 130 -1.34 11.16 18.24
N ASP A 131 -1.23 11.28 19.57
CA ASP A 131 -1.00 12.54 20.28
C ASP A 131 0.32 13.26 19.92
N ASP A 132 1.30 12.53 19.38
CA ASP A 132 2.64 13.05 19.05
C ASP A 132 3.01 12.91 17.56
N VAL A 133 2.07 12.60 16.67
CA VAL A 133 2.30 12.51 15.23
C VAL A 133 1.22 13.19 14.41
N VAL A 134 1.63 13.75 13.28
CA VAL A 134 0.74 14.31 12.27
C VAL A 134 0.55 13.24 11.19
N ILE A 135 -0.70 12.84 10.97
CA ILE A 135 -1.09 11.87 9.95
C ILE A 135 -1.82 12.62 8.84
N SER A 136 -1.35 12.54 7.60
CA SER A 136 -1.95 13.17 6.44
C SER A 136 -2.06 12.18 5.28
N GLY A 137 -3.15 12.24 4.51
CA GLY A 137 -3.39 11.34 3.38
C GLY A 137 -3.50 12.10 2.06
N VAL A 138 -2.82 11.61 1.02
CA VAL A 138 -2.95 12.09 -0.37
C VAL A 138 -3.55 10.96 -1.19
N THR A 139 -4.72 11.20 -1.78
CA THR A 139 -5.46 10.22 -2.57
C THR A 139 -5.17 10.41 -4.06
N GLU A 140 -4.76 9.34 -4.72
CA GLU A 140 -4.51 9.25 -6.16
C GLU A 140 -5.29 8.05 -6.72
N GLY A 141 -6.52 8.31 -7.17
CA GLY A 141 -7.42 7.27 -7.65
C GLY A 141 -7.77 6.24 -6.56
N ASP A 142 -7.53 4.96 -6.84
CA ASP A 142 -7.85 3.86 -5.94
C ASP A 142 -6.87 3.70 -4.77
N ILE A 143 -5.79 4.50 -4.74
CA ILE A 143 -4.74 4.44 -3.73
C ILE A 143 -4.72 5.73 -2.92
N THR A 144 -4.51 5.61 -1.61
CA THR A 144 -4.19 6.73 -0.73
C THR A 144 -2.84 6.52 -0.05
N THR A 145 -1.93 7.47 -0.25
CA THR A 145 -0.63 7.51 0.44
C THR A 145 -0.77 8.29 1.74
N VAL A 146 -0.59 7.61 2.87
CA VAL A 146 -0.64 8.17 4.21
C VAL A 146 0.78 8.47 4.71
N CYS A 147 1.05 9.74 4.97
CA CYS A 147 2.27 10.24 5.56
C CYS A 147 2.10 10.39 7.08
N ILE A 148 3.08 9.93 7.84
CA ILE A 148 3.11 10.01 9.31
C ILE A 148 4.40 10.73 9.69
N GLU A 149 4.24 11.90 10.28
CA GLU A 149 5.33 12.80 10.63
C GLU A 149 5.34 13.04 12.13
N SER A 150 6.52 13.12 12.73
CA SER A 150 6.67 13.48 14.14
C SER A 150 6.16 14.90 14.40
N ALA A 151 5.37 15.09 15.46
CA ALA A 151 4.98 16.43 15.89
C ALA A 151 6.23 17.25 16.27
N ALA A 152 6.26 18.51 15.85
CA ALA A 152 7.41 19.38 16.07
C ALA A 152 7.70 19.56 17.57
N GLY A 153 8.96 19.36 17.98
CA GLY A 153 9.43 19.67 19.34
C GLY A 153 9.42 18.51 20.35
N ARG A 154 9.06 17.27 19.95
CA ARG A 154 9.10 16.10 20.85
C ARG A 154 10.11 15.06 20.36
N GLY A 155 11.10 14.75 21.22
CA GLY A 155 12.19 13.81 20.91
C GLY A 155 11.79 12.33 20.80
N ALA A 156 10.51 11.99 20.99
CA ALA A 156 9.99 10.62 20.95
C ALA A 156 9.33 10.23 19.60
N GLY A 157 9.38 11.11 18.59
CA GLY A 157 8.56 10.99 17.37
C GLY A 157 8.84 9.78 16.46
N ALA A 158 10.07 9.25 16.49
CA ALA A 158 10.51 8.08 15.71
C ALA A 158 9.72 6.79 16.04
N ALA A 159 9.77 6.38 17.31
CA ALA A 159 9.10 5.18 17.79
C ALA A 159 7.57 5.33 17.72
N GLN A 160 7.05 6.53 17.97
CA GLN A 160 5.62 6.79 17.87
C GLN A 160 5.13 6.72 16.42
N GLY A 161 5.90 7.27 15.47
CA GLY A 161 5.62 7.16 14.04
C GLY A 161 5.59 5.71 13.57
N LEU A 162 6.52 4.87 14.06
CA LEU A 162 6.54 3.45 13.73
C LEU A 162 5.33 2.70 14.31
N ARG A 163 4.95 2.97 15.56
CA ARG A 163 3.73 2.39 16.17
C ARG A 163 2.46 2.82 15.45
N ALA A 164 2.34 4.09 15.08
CA ALA A 164 1.21 4.58 14.30
C ALA A 164 1.14 3.90 12.93
N LYS A 165 2.29 3.77 12.25
CA LYS A 165 2.40 3.03 10.99
C LYS A 165 1.89 1.60 11.13
N GLU A 166 2.40 0.85 12.11
CA GLU A 166 2.03 -0.54 12.34
C GLU A 166 0.53 -0.68 12.69
N THR A 167 -0.01 0.23 13.50
CA THR A 167 -1.44 0.25 13.85
C THR A 167 -2.30 0.44 12.60
N ILE A 168 -1.92 1.37 11.72
CA ILE A 168 -2.63 1.63 10.46
C ILE A 168 -2.52 0.43 9.51
N GLU A 169 -1.33 -0.13 9.34
CA GLU A 169 -1.09 -1.30 8.48
C GLU A 169 -1.92 -2.51 8.96
N ASN A 170 -1.88 -2.82 10.26
CA ASN A 170 -2.63 -3.94 10.85
C ASN A 170 -4.15 -3.75 10.69
N CYS A 171 -4.66 -2.55 11.00
CA CYS A 171 -6.08 -2.25 10.82
C CYS A 171 -6.50 -2.37 9.35
N SER A 172 -5.65 -1.91 8.42
CA SER A 172 -5.94 -2.02 6.99
C SER A 172 -6.08 -3.47 6.52
N VAL A 173 -5.23 -4.38 7.02
CA VAL A 173 -5.27 -5.81 6.68
C VAL A 173 -6.56 -6.44 7.19
N GLU A 174 -6.97 -6.14 8.42
CA GLU A 174 -8.22 -6.66 8.99
C GLU A 174 -9.45 -6.14 8.24
N LEU A 175 -9.47 -4.85 7.90
CA LEU A 175 -10.57 -4.26 7.12
C LEU A 175 -10.66 -4.85 5.71
N GLN A 176 -9.53 -5.12 5.04
CA GLN A 176 -9.53 -5.77 3.73
C GLN A 176 -10.14 -7.18 3.75
N LYS A 177 -10.01 -7.90 4.87
CA LYS A 177 -10.60 -9.24 5.03
C LYS A 177 -12.11 -9.17 5.19
N ILE A 178 -12.60 -8.25 6.03
CA ILE A 178 -14.01 -8.24 6.45
C ILE A 178 -14.91 -7.39 5.58
N LEU A 179 -14.39 -6.39 4.88
CA LEU A 179 -15.24 -5.48 4.13
C LEU A 179 -15.56 -6.01 2.72
N ARG A 180 -16.59 -5.42 2.11
CA ARG A 180 -16.98 -5.61 0.72
C ARG A 180 -17.39 -4.27 0.13
N LYS A 181 -17.19 -4.15 -1.18
CA LYS A 181 -17.62 -3.02 -1.99
C LYS A 181 -18.67 -3.45 -3.01
N GLU A 182 -19.84 -2.83 -2.99
CA GLU A 182 -20.85 -2.90 -4.05
C GLU A 182 -21.02 -1.57 -4.75
N ARG A 183 -21.43 -1.61 -6.02
CA ARG A 183 -21.60 -0.43 -6.86
C ARG A 183 -23.03 -0.33 -7.36
N ILE A 184 -23.67 0.78 -7.07
CA ILE A 184 -24.99 1.15 -7.59
C ILE A 184 -24.76 2.07 -8.79
N SER A 185 -24.97 1.53 -9.99
CA SER A 185 -24.69 2.22 -11.26
C SER A 185 -25.78 3.24 -11.61
N PHE A 186 -25.37 4.41 -12.14
CA PHE A 186 -26.29 5.43 -12.66
C PHE A 186 -26.38 5.47 -14.19
N LYS A 187 -25.91 4.43 -14.89
CA LYS A 187 -25.76 4.43 -16.37
C LYS A 187 -27.03 4.77 -17.16
N GLU A 188 -28.20 4.62 -16.55
CA GLU A 188 -29.50 4.85 -17.19
C GLU A 188 -30.34 5.93 -16.49
N HIS A 189 -29.76 6.61 -15.49
CA HIS A 189 -30.49 7.52 -14.61
C HIS A 189 -30.30 8.98 -14.98
N SER A 190 -31.42 9.69 -15.07
CA SER A 190 -31.49 11.15 -15.16
C SER A 190 -30.84 11.81 -13.93
N ARG A 191 -30.52 13.11 -14.02
CA ARG A 191 -29.96 13.87 -12.88
C ARG A 191 -30.88 13.81 -11.64
N ASP A 192 -32.18 13.88 -11.85
CA ASP A 192 -33.16 13.84 -10.76
C ASP A 192 -33.19 12.47 -10.08
N GLU A 193 -33.08 11.39 -10.85
CA GLU A 193 -32.98 10.04 -10.29
C GLU A 193 -31.68 9.84 -9.53
N LYS A 194 -30.54 10.31 -10.06
CA LYS A 194 -29.26 10.29 -9.32
C LYS A 194 -29.36 11.01 -7.98
N GLN A 195 -30.04 12.15 -7.94
CA GLN A 195 -30.24 12.91 -6.71
C GLN A 195 -31.16 12.17 -5.73
N ARG A 196 -32.22 11.51 -6.23
CA ARG A 196 -33.08 10.65 -5.40
C ARG A 196 -32.30 9.50 -4.76
N TYR A 197 -31.41 8.84 -5.50
CA TYR A 197 -30.56 7.78 -4.94
C TYR A 197 -29.64 8.29 -3.82
N LYS A 198 -29.03 9.47 -3.99
CA LYS A 198 -28.20 10.09 -2.95
C LYS A 198 -29.02 10.37 -1.67
N GLN A 199 -30.20 10.98 -1.82
CA GLN A 199 -31.11 11.25 -0.70
C GLN A 199 -31.60 9.97 -0.02
N LEU A 200 -31.86 8.91 -0.79
CA LEU A 200 -32.25 7.62 -0.24
C LEU A 200 -31.11 7.02 0.59
N CYS A 201 -29.88 7.07 0.10
CA CYS A 201 -28.71 6.61 0.85
C CYS A 201 -28.51 7.39 2.16
N GLU A 202 -28.69 8.71 2.15
CA GLU A 202 -28.64 9.55 3.35
C GLU A 202 -29.70 9.13 4.38
N ARG A 203 -30.92 8.84 3.93
CA ARG A 203 -32.02 8.36 4.79
C ARG A 203 -31.76 6.97 5.38
N LEU A 204 -31.06 6.10 4.65
CA LEU A 204 -30.73 4.75 5.10
C LEU A 204 -29.49 4.71 6.01
N SER A 205 -28.62 5.73 5.93
CA SER A 205 -27.38 5.78 6.70
C SER A 205 -27.53 5.53 8.21
N PRO A 206 -28.55 6.06 8.92
CA PRO A 206 -28.75 5.77 10.35
C PRO A 206 -29.08 4.30 10.66
N ARG A 207 -29.67 3.56 9.70
CA ARG A 207 -30.00 2.14 9.84
C ARG A 207 -28.78 1.24 9.63
N TYR A 208 -27.79 1.73 8.91
CA TYR A 208 -26.56 1.02 8.57
C TYR A 208 -25.32 1.84 9.00
N PRO A 209 -25.09 2.01 10.31
CA PRO A 209 -24.11 2.95 10.83
C PRO A 209 -22.64 2.58 10.55
N ALA A 210 -22.38 1.36 10.05
CA ALA A 210 -21.06 0.89 9.66
C ALA A 210 -20.88 0.78 8.13
N VAL A 211 -21.77 1.39 7.35
CA VAL A 211 -21.70 1.44 5.88
C VAL A 211 -21.17 2.80 5.43
N LEU A 212 -20.07 2.79 4.70
CA LEU A 212 -19.54 3.95 3.99
C LEU A 212 -20.24 4.06 2.63
N VAL A 213 -20.80 5.24 2.36
CA VAL A 213 -21.43 5.57 1.08
C VAL A 213 -20.56 6.63 0.39
N ASN A 214 -19.96 6.25 -0.74
CA ASN A 214 -19.09 7.10 -1.55
C ASN A 214 -19.78 7.43 -2.89
N PRO A 215 -20.51 8.55 -2.99
CA PRO A 215 -21.15 8.95 -4.23
C PRO A 215 -20.12 9.48 -5.25
N CYS A 216 -20.28 9.08 -6.51
CA CYS A 216 -19.57 9.57 -7.68
C CYS A 216 -20.59 9.99 -8.77
N ASP A 217 -20.14 10.63 -9.84
CA ASP A 217 -21.01 11.11 -10.93
C ASP A 217 -21.66 9.96 -11.73
N ALA A 218 -20.98 8.81 -11.81
CA ALA A 218 -21.41 7.64 -12.57
C ALA A 218 -22.07 6.55 -11.72
N HIS A 219 -21.83 6.53 -10.41
CA HIS A 219 -22.29 5.48 -9.50
C HIS A 219 -22.18 5.89 -8.03
N ILE A 220 -22.80 5.11 -7.14
CA ILE A 220 -22.52 5.12 -5.69
C ILE A 220 -21.75 3.85 -5.34
N ASP A 221 -20.61 4.00 -4.70
CA ASP A 221 -19.89 2.88 -4.09
C ASP A 221 -20.33 2.73 -2.63
N VAL A 222 -20.72 1.51 -2.25
CA VAL A 222 -21.19 1.15 -0.91
C VAL A 222 -20.17 0.19 -0.31
N VAL A 223 -19.58 0.55 0.82
CA VAL A 223 -18.49 -0.22 1.46
C VAL A 223 -18.85 -0.53 2.91
N GLY A 224 -18.78 -1.80 3.31
CA GLY A 224 -19.15 -2.25 4.65
C GLY A 224 -18.95 -3.75 4.82
N THR A 225 -19.45 -4.34 5.91
CA THR A 225 -19.47 -5.80 6.05
C THR A 225 -20.40 -6.43 4.99
N PRO A 226 -20.23 -7.71 4.61
CA PRO A 226 -21.10 -8.34 3.61
C PRO A 226 -22.59 -8.26 3.97
N ALA A 227 -22.92 -8.45 5.26
CA ALA A 227 -24.29 -8.40 5.74
C ALA A 227 -24.88 -6.99 5.64
N ASP A 228 -24.12 -5.98 6.06
CA ASP A 228 -24.59 -4.59 6.02
C ASP A 228 -24.71 -4.07 4.60
N VAL A 229 -23.73 -4.37 3.73
CA VAL A 229 -23.76 -3.98 2.32
C VAL A 229 -24.95 -4.60 1.63
N PHE A 230 -25.17 -5.91 1.80
CA PHE A 230 -26.33 -6.60 1.21
C PHE A 230 -27.65 -6.00 1.71
N GLY A 231 -27.79 -5.80 3.03
CA GLY A 231 -28.99 -5.20 3.60
C GLY A 231 -29.24 -3.78 3.06
N PHE A 232 -28.20 -2.96 3.01
CA PHE A 232 -28.28 -1.60 2.49
C PHE A 232 -28.69 -1.58 1.02
N THR A 233 -28.09 -2.41 0.18
CA THR A 233 -28.38 -2.41 -1.26
C THR A 233 -29.76 -2.98 -1.58
N GLU A 234 -30.28 -3.92 -0.80
CA GLU A 234 -31.67 -4.37 -0.90
C GLU A 234 -32.67 -3.28 -0.48
N ASP A 235 -32.40 -2.55 0.61
CA ASP A 235 -33.23 -1.43 1.03
C ASP A 235 -33.25 -0.28 0.01
N VAL A 236 -32.15 -0.07 -0.75
CA VAL A 236 -32.09 0.92 -1.83
C VAL A 236 -32.93 0.52 -3.05
N LYS A 237 -33.10 -0.80 -3.30
CA LYS A 237 -33.88 -1.30 -4.45
C LYS A 237 -35.38 -1.38 -4.18
N ARG A 238 -35.78 -1.28 -2.92
CA ARG A 238 -37.18 -1.41 -2.47
C ARG A 238 -37.97 -0.13 -2.68
#